data_AF-K2ETU8-F1
#
_entry.id   AF-K2ETU8-F1
#
_cell.length_a   1.000
_cell.length_b   1.000
_cell.length_c   1.000
_cell.angle_alpha   90.00
_cell.angle_beta   90.00
_cell.angle_gamma   90.00
#
_symmetry.space_group_name_H-M   'P 1'
#
loop_
_entity.id
_entity.type
_entity.pdbx_description
1 polymer ?
#
loop_
_entity_poly.entity_id
_entity_poly.type
_entity_poly.pdbx_seq_one_letter_code
_entity_poly.pdbx_strand_id
1 'polypeptide(L)'
;MGICFASAISTFSHADDVYATYEVLTSKELANKSILAFESFSCSVWADLMGDQKASEAFLLNGYDHGRVYVQGLLNAKINQDDKRRYIPGIMYPELKLTPNVDFMLGAIFQKVRDNTKAITYDLDAKGSDKYFSKSKESYAQNGCAKILLDMK
;
A
#
# COMPACT_ATOMS: atom_id res chain seq x y z
N MET A 1 -13.14 -37.94 37.76
CA MET A 1 -12.21 -36.80 37.88
C MET A 1 -11.53 -36.62 36.54
N GLY A 2 -12.03 -35.69 35.73
CA GLY A 2 -11.45 -35.37 34.44
C GLY A 2 -10.64 -34.09 34.54
N ILE A 3 -9.51 -34.03 33.83
CA ILE A 3 -8.89 -32.77 33.43
C ILE A 3 -8.38 -33.00 32.00
N CYS A 4 -9.14 -32.50 31.03
CA CYS A 4 -8.68 -32.30 29.67
C CYS A 4 -7.71 -31.11 29.67
N PHE A 5 -6.45 -31.34 29.31
CA PHE A 5 -5.56 -30.25 28.94
C PHE A 5 -5.97 -29.75 27.55
N ALA A 6 -6.76 -28.68 27.54
CA ALA A 6 -7.01 -27.92 26.32
C ALA A 6 -5.73 -27.16 25.97
N SER A 7 -5.05 -27.62 24.91
CA SER A 7 -3.99 -26.88 24.23
C SER A 7 -4.57 -25.55 23.74
N ALA A 8 -4.17 -24.45 24.38
CA ALA A 8 -4.47 -23.11 23.89
C ALA A 8 -3.62 -22.85 22.63
N ILE A 9 -4.20 -23.11 21.47
CA ILE A 9 -3.68 -22.58 20.20
C ILE A 9 -4.12 -21.12 20.18
N SER A 10 -3.22 -20.22 20.55
CA SER A 10 -3.41 -18.78 20.39
C SER A 10 -3.43 -18.46 18.90
N THR A 11 -4.63 -18.37 18.33
CA THR A 11 -4.86 -17.75 17.02
C THR A 11 -4.61 -16.24 17.16
N PHE A 12 -3.37 -15.80 16.95
CA PHE A 12 -3.09 -14.39 16.72
C PHE A 12 -3.75 -14.01 15.39
N SER A 13 -4.75 -13.15 15.44
CA SER A 13 -5.36 -12.64 14.21
C SER A 13 -4.42 -11.61 13.59
N HIS A 14 -4.33 -11.58 12.26
CA HIS A 14 -3.61 -10.54 11.51
C HIS A 14 -4.12 -9.11 11.83
N ALA A 15 -5.26 -8.96 12.52
CA ALA A 15 -5.76 -7.67 12.97
C ALA A 15 -5.11 -7.20 14.28
N ASP A 16 -4.76 -8.13 15.19
CA ASP A 16 -4.16 -7.81 16.49
C ASP A 16 -2.72 -7.31 16.36
N ASP A 17 -1.96 -7.86 15.41
CA ASP A 17 -0.57 -7.48 15.15
C ASP A 17 -0.47 -6.07 14.52
N VAL A 18 -1.35 -5.77 13.56
CA VAL A 18 -1.42 -4.43 12.94
C VAL A 18 -1.89 -3.38 13.95
N TYR A 19 -2.83 -3.74 14.85
CA TYR A 19 -3.28 -2.87 15.93
C TYR A 19 -2.15 -2.51 16.90
N ALA A 20 -1.37 -3.49 17.34
CA ALA A 20 -0.19 -3.24 18.18
C ALA A 20 0.86 -2.39 17.46
N THR A 21 1.01 -2.58 16.14
CA THR A 21 2.05 -1.92 15.35
C THR A 21 1.80 -0.43 15.16
N TYR A 22 0.58 0.02 14.86
CA TYR A 22 0.35 1.47 14.69
C TYR A 22 0.32 2.22 16.04
N GLU A 23 0.02 1.52 17.13
CA GLU A 23 -0.12 2.15 18.45
C GLU A 23 1.18 2.75 18.98
N VAL A 24 2.32 2.12 18.66
CA VAL A 24 3.66 2.49 19.13
C VAL A 24 4.42 3.43 18.18
N LEU A 25 3.92 3.64 16.96
CA LEU A 25 4.58 4.50 15.97
C LEU A 25 4.28 5.98 16.23
N THR A 26 5.30 6.82 15.99
CA THR A 26 5.14 8.27 16.01
C THR A 26 4.26 8.75 14.85
N SER A 27 3.70 9.96 14.98
CA SER A 27 2.93 10.62 13.91
C SER A 27 3.66 10.63 12.56
N LYS A 28 4.97 10.95 12.57
CA LYS A 28 5.79 10.95 11.36
C LYS A 28 5.97 9.56 10.77
N GLU A 29 6.21 8.54 11.59
CA GLU A 29 6.37 7.16 11.10
C GLU A 29 5.07 6.63 10.49
N LEU A 30 3.93 6.93 11.11
CA LEU A 30 2.60 6.62 10.57
C LEU A 30 2.35 7.34 9.23
N ALA A 31 2.72 8.62 9.12
CA ALA A 31 2.63 9.36 7.87
C ALA A 31 3.53 8.76 6.79
N ASN A 32 4.76 8.37 7.13
CA ASN A 32 5.70 7.74 6.20
C ASN A 32 5.21 6.39 5.68
N LYS A 33 4.39 5.64 6.44
CA LYS A 33 3.75 4.43 5.93
C LYS A 33 2.87 4.69 4.70
N SER A 34 2.30 5.90 4.55
CA SER A 34 1.57 6.28 3.33
C SER A 34 2.47 6.38 2.10
N ILE A 35 3.73 6.79 2.27
CA ILE A 35 4.72 6.87 1.17
C ILE A 35 5.09 5.46 0.73
N LEU A 36 5.43 4.59 1.67
CA LEU A 36 5.78 3.20 1.36
C LEU A 36 4.63 2.45 0.69
N ALA A 37 3.40 2.70 1.16
CA ALA A 37 2.20 2.15 0.54
C ALA A 37 2.01 2.68 -0.90
N PHE A 38 2.16 3.98 -1.11
CA PHE A 38 2.05 4.61 -2.42
C PHE A 38 3.08 4.07 -3.43
N GLU A 39 4.34 3.98 -3.02
CA GLU A 39 5.43 3.46 -3.84
C GLU A 39 5.17 1.99 -4.21
N SER A 40 4.77 1.18 -3.23
CA SER A 40 4.45 -0.23 -3.45
C SER A 40 3.25 -0.39 -4.40
N PHE A 41 2.16 0.36 -4.20
CA PHE A 41 1.03 0.32 -5.12
C PHE A 41 1.39 0.77 -6.55
N SER A 42 2.24 1.79 -6.69
CA SER A 42 2.72 2.22 -8.01
C SER A 42 3.55 1.13 -8.69
N CYS A 43 4.49 0.51 -7.95
CA CYS A 43 5.29 -0.60 -8.44
C CYS A 43 4.46 -1.84 -8.80
N SER A 44 3.39 -2.13 -8.05
CA SER A 44 2.42 -3.18 -8.37
C SER A 44 1.80 -2.95 -9.75
N VAL A 45 1.34 -1.73 -10.01
CA VAL A 45 0.70 -1.36 -11.28
C VAL A 45 1.69 -1.43 -12.44
N TRP A 46 2.92 -0.94 -12.28
CA TRP A 46 3.92 -1.07 -13.35
C TRP A 46 4.31 -2.52 -13.62
N ALA A 47 4.44 -3.35 -12.58
CA ALA A 47 4.71 -4.78 -12.74
C ALA A 47 3.58 -5.47 -13.51
N ASP A 48 2.32 -5.18 -13.18
CA ASP A 48 1.14 -5.68 -13.90
C ASP A 48 1.16 -5.29 -15.38
N LEU A 49 1.43 -4.01 -15.67
CA LEU A 49 1.51 -3.49 -17.04
C LEU A 49 2.69 -4.07 -17.84
N MET A 50 3.71 -4.59 -17.16
CA MET A 50 4.83 -5.33 -17.77
C MET A 50 4.57 -6.84 -17.86
N GLY A 51 3.45 -7.34 -17.34
CA GLY A 51 3.13 -8.76 -17.31
C GLY A 51 3.82 -9.55 -16.18
N ASP A 52 4.50 -8.89 -15.24
CA ASP A 52 5.08 -9.55 -14.06
C ASP A 52 4.04 -9.64 -12.92
N GLN A 53 3.13 -10.59 -13.05
CA GLN A 53 2.03 -10.80 -12.10
C GLN A 53 2.52 -11.15 -10.69
N LYS A 54 3.65 -11.86 -10.57
CA LYS A 54 4.19 -12.26 -9.27
C LYS A 54 4.75 -11.06 -8.52
N ALA A 55 5.52 -10.20 -9.19
CA ALA A 55 5.99 -8.96 -8.57
C ALA A 55 4.81 -8.03 -8.26
N SER A 56 3.82 -7.95 -9.17
CA SER A 56 2.60 -7.16 -8.97
C SER A 56 1.87 -7.53 -7.68
N GLU A 57 1.63 -8.82 -7.44
CA GLU A 57 0.98 -9.33 -6.23
C GLU A 57 1.81 -9.04 -4.98
N ALA A 58 3.13 -9.27 -5.02
CA ALA A 58 4.01 -8.99 -3.89
C ALA A 58 3.94 -7.51 -3.48
N PHE A 59 4.05 -6.60 -4.43
CA PHE A 59 3.95 -5.17 -4.17
C PHE A 59 2.56 -4.76 -3.68
N LEU A 60 1.50 -5.37 -4.20
CA LEU A 60 0.14 -5.10 -3.75
C LEU A 60 -0.03 -5.43 -2.27
N LEU A 61 0.45 -6.60 -1.84
CA LEU A 61 0.42 -7.02 -0.44
C LEU A 61 1.26 -6.10 0.46
N ASN A 62 2.48 -5.76 0.03
CA ASN A 62 3.34 -4.83 0.79
C ASN A 62 2.69 -3.44 0.94
N GLY A 63 2.09 -2.94 -0.14
CA GLY A 63 1.37 -1.68 -0.12
C GLY A 63 0.15 -1.72 0.79
N TYR A 64 -0.55 -2.84 0.82
CA TYR A 64 -1.69 -3.07 1.70
C TYR A 64 -1.27 -3.10 3.18
N ASP A 65 -0.18 -3.79 3.53
CA ASP A 65 0.32 -3.88 4.91
C ASP A 65 0.72 -2.50 5.46
N HIS A 66 1.51 -1.73 4.70
CA HIS A 66 1.86 -0.36 5.08
C HIS A 66 0.63 0.55 5.07
N GLY A 67 -0.24 0.39 4.09
CA GLY A 67 -1.47 1.16 3.94
C GLY A 67 -2.39 1.00 5.14
N ARG A 68 -2.56 -0.22 5.67
CA ARG A 68 -3.41 -0.49 6.83
C ARG A 68 -2.94 0.26 8.06
N VAL A 69 -1.64 0.20 8.37
CA VAL A 69 -1.02 0.92 9.49
C VAL A 69 -1.24 2.42 9.34
N TYR A 70 -1.02 2.97 8.14
CA TYR A 70 -1.26 4.37 7.83
C TYR A 70 -2.73 4.78 8.04
N VAL A 71 -3.67 4.07 7.41
CA VAL A 71 -5.11 4.41 7.46
C VAL A 71 -5.64 4.29 8.89
N GLN A 72 -5.21 3.27 9.65
CA GLN A 72 -5.56 3.18 11.07
C GLN A 72 -5.01 4.35 11.88
N GLY A 73 -3.75 4.74 11.67
CA GLY A 73 -3.18 5.94 12.30
C GLY A 73 -3.93 7.22 11.94
N LEU A 74 -4.39 7.33 10.70
CA LEU A 74 -5.19 8.45 10.22
C LEU A 74 -6.57 8.52 10.89
N LEU A 75 -7.29 7.39 10.94
CA LEU A 75 -8.64 7.29 11.52
C LEU A 75 -8.65 7.50 13.04
N ASN A 76 -7.59 7.06 13.71
CA ASN A 76 -7.42 7.28 15.16
C ASN A 76 -6.79 8.65 15.49
N ALA A 77 -6.70 9.56 14.51
CA ALA A 77 -6.15 10.90 14.67
C ALA A 77 -4.72 10.97 15.25
N LYS A 78 -3.92 9.90 15.09
CA LYS A 78 -2.53 9.82 15.59
C LYS A 78 -1.52 10.54 14.72
N ILE A 79 -1.89 10.87 13.48
CA ILE A 79 -1.07 11.68 12.58
C ILE A 79 -1.46 13.16 12.78
N ASN A 80 -0.52 13.96 13.28
CA ASN A 80 -0.72 15.39 13.48
C ASN A 80 -0.80 16.14 12.14
N GLN A 81 -1.26 17.39 12.18
CA GLN A 81 -1.49 18.18 10.95
C GLN A 81 -0.21 18.55 10.20
N ASP A 82 0.91 18.72 10.89
CA ASP A 82 2.18 19.07 10.26
C ASP A 82 2.73 17.90 9.45
N ASP A 83 2.71 16.70 10.04
CA ASP A 83 3.15 15.48 9.38
C ASP A 83 2.22 15.09 8.24
N LYS A 84 0.90 15.29 8.39
CA LYS A 84 -0.08 15.11 7.31
C LYS A 84 0.30 15.92 6.08
N ARG A 85 0.52 17.22 6.25
CA ARG A 85 0.84 18.14 5.14
C ARG A 85 2.20 17.85 4.51
N ARG A 86 3.16 17.37 5.30
CA ARG A 86 4.54 17.22 4.87
C ARG A 86 4.82 15.88 4.19
N TYR A 87 4.19 14.81 4.65
CA TYR A 87 4.61 13.45 4.29
C TYR A 87 3.54 12.65 3.57
N ILE A 88 2.24 12.95 3.73
CA ILE A 88 1.20 12.16 3.06
C ILE A 88 1.03 12.64 1.61
N PRO A 89 1.25 11.77 0.61
CA PRO A 89 0.95 12.11 -0.78
C PRO A 89 -0.53 12.44 -0.95
N GLY A 90 -0.86 13.48 -1.72
CA GLY A 90 -2.25 13.95 -1.92
C GLY A 90 -3.21 12.84 -2.39
N ILE A 91 -2.71 11.88 -3.17
CA ILE A 91 -3.46 10.73 -3.68
C ILE A 91 -3.82 9.71 -2.59
N MET A 92 -3.10 9.70 -1.47
CA MET A 92 -3.27 8.76 -0.36
C MET A 92 -4.29 9.24 0.69
N TYR A 93 -4.88 10.42 0.52
CA TYR A 93 -5.98 10.86 1.38
C TYR A 93 -7.27 10.11 0.99
N PRO A 94 -7.94 9.43 1.95
CA PRO A 94 -9.24 8.83 1.69
C PRO A 94 -10.26 9.93 1.36
N GLU A 95 -10.92 9.81 0.21
CA GLU A 95 -11.91 10.81 -0.24
C GLU A 95 -13.29 10.60 0.40
N LEU A 96 -13.51 9.45 1.02
CA LEU A 96 -14.80 9.04 1.55
C LEU A 96 -14.86 9.30 3.07
N LYS A 97 -15.68 10.27 3.47
CA LYS A 97 -15.92 10.62 4.88
C LYS A 97 -16.66 9.53 5.67
N LEU A 98 -17.26 8.56 5.00
CA LEU A 98 -18.17 7.55 5.57
C LEU A 98 -17.83 6.12 5.11
N THR A 99 -16.55 5.83 4.91
CA THR A 99 -16.10 4.52 4.45
C THR A 99 -16.22 3.48 5.56
N PRO A 100 -16.79 2.29 5.31
CA PRO A 100 -17.19 1.36 6.37
C PRO A 100 -16.01 0.70 7.10
N ASN A 101 -14.83 0.59 6.48
CA ASN A 101 -13.65 -0.02 7.10
C ASN A 101 -12.34 0.39 6.38
N VAL A 102 -11.20 0.02 6.98
CA VAL A 102 -9.84 0.27 6.48
C VAL A 102 -9.61 -0.33 5.10
N ASP A 103 -10.08 -1.55 4.86
CA ASP A 103 -9.83 -2.28 3.61
C ASP A 103 -10.50 -1.61 2.42
N PHE A 104 -11.73 -1.13 2.60
CA PHE A 104 -12.42 -0.38 1.57
C PHE A 104 -11.69 0.94 1.27
N MET A 105 -11.22 1.67 2.31
CA MET A 105 -10.43 2.88 2.10
C MET A 105 -9.16 2.59 1.30
N LEU A 106 -8.47 1.49 1.61
CA LEU A 106 -7.29 1.07 0.88
C LEU A 106 -7.60 0.65 -0.56
N GLY A 107 -8.70 -0.06 -0.80
CA GLY A 107 -9.16 -0.38 -2.15
C GLY A 107 -9.42 0.88 -2.98
N ALA A 108 -10.05 1.90 -2.39
CA ALA A 108 -10.28 3.18 -3.04
C ALA A 108 -8.99 3.96 -3.31
N ILE A 109 -8.05 3.97 -2.35
CA ILE A 109 -6.72 4.55 -2.53
C ILE A 109 -5.97 3.84 -3.66
N PHE A 110 -5.91 2.51 -3.64
CA PHE A 110 -5.24 1.72 -4.68
C PHE A 110 -5.84 1.99 -6.05
N GLN A 111 -7.17 2.09 -6.15
CA GLN A 111 -7.85 2.44 -7.40
C GLN A 111 -7.36 3.78 -7.95
N LYS A 112 -7.28 4.79 -7.09
CA LYS A 112 -6.80 6.13 -7.48
C LYS A 112 -5.34 6.11 -7.90
N VAL A 113 -4.48 5.42 -7.15
CA VAL A 113 -3.07 5.24 -7.50
C VAL A 113 -2.95 4.56 -8.86
N ARG A 114 -3.65 3.45 -9.08
CA ARG A 114 -3.65 2.74 -10.36
C ARG A 114 -4.03 3.62 -11.53
N ASP A 115 -5.09 4.40 -11.40
CA ASP A 115 -5.57 5.25 -12.49
C ASP A 115 -4.56 6.38 -12.79
N ASN A 116 -3.95 6.96 -11.76
CA ASN A 116 -2.88 7.94 -11.91
C ASN A 116 -1.61 7.35 -12.53
N THR A 117 -1.16 6.20 -12.02
CA THR A 117 0.02 5.48 -12.54
C THR A 117 -0.17 5.12 -14.00
N LYS A 118 -1.34 4.57 -14.39
CA LYS A 118 -1.66 4.26 -15.79
C LYS A 118 -1.66 5.50 -16.68
N ALA A 119 -2.17 6.63 -16.20
CA ALA A 119 -2.17 7.88 -16.96
C ALA A 119 -0.76 8.40 -17.22
N ILE A 120 0.14 8.31 -16.23
CA ILE A 120 1.55 8.75 -16.36
C ILE A 120 2.33 7.84 -17.31
N THR A 121 2.02 6.55 -17.33
CA THR A 121 2.70 5.58 -18.21
C THR A 121 2.00 5.34 -19.54
N TYR A 122 0.98 6.13 -19.88
CA TYR A 122 0.34 6.04 -21.18
C TYR A 122 1.28 6.60 -22.25
N ASP A 123 1.66 5.77 -23.20
CA ASP A 123 2.45 6.14 -24.35
C ASP A 123 1.52 6.42 -25.54
N LEU A 124 1.44 7.71 -25.92
CA LEU A 124 0.60 8.18 -27.03
C LEU A 124 1.10 7.69 -28.39
N ASP A 125 2.39 7.37 -28.51
CA ASP A 125 3.04 6.97 -29.76
C ASP A 125 2.98 5.45 -29.99
N ALA A 126 2.78 4.68 -28.92
CA ALA A 126 2.65 3.23 -28.97
C ALA A 126 1.25 2.74 -29.41
N LYS A 127 1.20 1.57 -30.06
CA LYS A 127 -0.04 0.94 -30.57
C LYS A 127 -0.30 -0.39 -29.87
N GLY A 128 -1.57 -0.81 -29.85
CA GLY A 128 -1.95 -2.14 -29.35
C GLY A 128 -1.64 -2.33 -27.85
N SER A 129 -1.09 -3.50 -27.51
CA SER A 129 -0.72 -3.90 -26.14
C SER A 129 0.41 -3.05 -25.55
N ASP A 130 1.19 -2.36 -26.39
CA ASP A 130 2.46 -1.76 -25.96
C ASP A 130 2.29 -0.37 -25.36
N LYS A 131 1.06 0.18 -25.38
CA LYS A 131 0.67 1.52 -24.90
C LYS A 131 1.08 1.86 -23.47
N TYR A 132 1.44 0.86 -22.68
CA TYR A 132 1.86 1.04 -21.30
C TYR A 132 3.24 0.45 -21.00
N PHE A 133 3.70 -0.51 -21.81
CA PHE A 133 4.82 -1.37 -21.44
C PHE A 133 6.14 -0.60 -21.32
N SER A 134 6.49 0.18 -22.35
CA SER A 134 7.76 0.91 -22.40
C SER A 134 7.91 1.90 -21.24
N LYS A 135 6.89 2.73 -21.02
CA LYS A 135 6.88 3.73 -19.95
C LYS A 135 6.74 3.12 -18.55
N SER A 136 6.06 1.99 -18.42
CA SER A 136 6.04 1.24 -17.15
C SER A 136 7.41 0.68 -16.81
N LYS A 137 8.13 0.13 -17.80
CA LYS A 137 9.50 -0.36 -17.62
C LYS A 137 10.47 0.74 -17.20
N GLU A 138 10.38 1.90 -17.84
CA GLU A 138 11.15 3.09 -17.46
C GLU A 138 10.84 3.52 -16.01
N SER A 139 9.56 3.67 -15.68
CA SER A 139 9.11 4.11 -14.35
C SER A 139 9.50 3.11 -13.26
N TYR A 140 9.38 1.81 -13.52
CA TYR A 140 9.78 0.74 -12.61
C TYR A 140 11.26 0.82 -12.24
N ALA A 141 12.13 1.12 -13.21
CA ALA A 141 13.55 1.30 -12.97
C ALA A 141 13.86 2.60 -12.20
N GLN A 142 13.22 3.71 -12.57
CA GLN A 142 13.48 5.02 -11.96
C GLN A 142 12.99 5.12 -10.52
N ASN A 143 11.88 4.46 -10.17
CA ASN A 143 11.29 4.51 -8.84
C ASN A 143 11.79 3.42 -7.90
N GLY A 144 12.88 2.72 -8.26
CA GLY A 144 13.54 1.78 -7.36
C GLY A 144 12.71 0.54 -7.02
N CYS A 145 11.72 0.15 -7.82
CA CYS A 145 10.85 -1.00 -7.53
C CYS A 145 11.64 -2.29 -7.34
N ALA A 146 12.71 -2.50 -8.12
CA ALA A 146 13.59 -3.64 -7.94
C ALA A 146 14.26 -3.68 -6.55
N LYS A 147 14.60 -2.52 -5.98
CA LYS A 147 15.17 -2.42 -4.63
C LYS A 147 14.10 -2.76 -3.59
N ILE A 148 12.91 -2.19 -3.71
CA ILE A 148 11.79 -2.49 -2.80
C ILE A 148 11.52 -4.00 -2.78
N LEU A 149 11.49 -4.65 -3.95
CA LEU A 149 11.27 -6.09 -4.05
C LEU A 149 12.37 -6.93 -3.37
N LEU A 150 13.61 -6.44 -3.34
CA LEU A 150 14.71 -7.10 -2.63
C LEU A 150 14.61 -6.89 -1.12
N ASP A 151 14.23 -5.70 -0.69
CA ASP A 151 14.09 -5.34 0.74
C ASP A 151 12.89 -6.05 1.41
N MET A 152 11.97 -6.63 0.62
CA MET A 152 10.85 -7.45 1.09
C MET A 152 11.21 -8.90 1.42
N LYS A 153 12.42 -9.37 1.09
CA LYS A 153 12.89 -10.75 1.33
C LYS A 153 13.69 -10.87 2.61
#